data_AF-A0A3N5VAI8-F1
#
_entry.id   AF-A0A3N5VAI8-F1
#
_cell.length_a   1.000
_cell.length_b   1.000
_cell.length_c   1.000
_cell.angle_alpha   90.00
_cell.angle_beta   90.00
_cell.angle_gamma   90.00
#
_symmetry.space_group_name_H-M   'P 1'
#
loop_
_entity.id
_entity.type
_entity.pdbx_description
1 polymer ?
#
loop_
_entity_poly.entity_id
_entity_poly.type
_entity_poly.pdbx_seq_one_letter_code
_entity_poly.pdbx_strand_id
1 'polypeptide(L)'
;MSLISVPAFAQMDFSGEWAPVQDEDNTGNPYIGEFLGIPLSRAGSLRSQAWNASLYTLPEWQCRPHGAMYISRGPSQVRIWKEVDPVSREIVAWHAEWLRSVDNPYYMDGRSRPSTLAAHTWGGFSTAEWVGDAL
;
A
#
# COMPACT_ATOMS: atom_id res chain seq x y z
N MET A 1 30.94 29.68 -6.53
CA MET A 1 30.54 28.41 -5.88
C MET A 1 29.07 28.56 -5.55
N SER A 2 28.17 27.98 -6.37
CA SER A 2 26.72 28.06 -6.13
C SER A 2 26.32 27.03 -5.09
N LEU A 3 25.67 27.48 -4.02
CA LEU A 3 24.99 26.60 -3.07
C LEU A 3 23.65 26.19 -3.68
N ILE A 4 23.49 24.89 -3.93
CA ILE A 4 22.21 24.31 -4.31
C ILE A 4 21.47 24.01 -3.00
N SER A 5 20.38 24.73 -2.76
CA SER A 5 19.43 24.37 -1.70
C SER A 5 18.64 23.15 -2.18
N VAL A 6 18.81 22.03 -1.49
CA VAL A 6 17.94 20.87 -1.66
C VAL A 6 16.79 21.04 -0.67
N PRO A 7 15.52 20.96 -1.11
CA PRO A 7 14.39 21.00 -0.18
C PRO A 7 14.54 19.85 0.82
N ALA A 8 14.41 20.17 2.10
CA ALA A 8 14.27 19.16 3.14
C ALA A 8 12.85 18.57 2.99
N PHE A 9 12.77 17.34 2.47
CA PHE A 9 11.53 16.58 2.49
C PHE A 9 11.24 16.20 3.96
N ALA A 10 10.14 16.69 4.52
CA ALA A 10 9.68 16.30 5.84
C ALA A 10 9.14 14.87 5.78
N GLN A 11 10.04 13.89 5.66
CA GLN A 11 9.69 12.47 5.72
C GLN A 11 9.15 12.18 7.12
N MET A 12 7.83 12.03 7.22
CA MET A 12 7.17 11.68 8.47
C MET A 12 7.39 10.20 8.79
N ASP A 13 7.64 9.89 10.05
CA ASP A 13 7.59 8.51 10.53
C ASP A 13 6.14 8.17 10.91
N PHE A 14 5.54 7.26 10.15
CA PHE A 14 4.17 6.79 10.36
C PHE A 14 4.13 5.31 10.75
N SER A 15 5.25 4.76 11.25
CA SER A 15 5.25 3.44 11.86
C SER A 15 4.36 3.41 13.11
N GLY A 16 3.67 2.29 13.32
CA GLY A 16 2.76 2.14 14.45
C GLY A 16 1.61 1.18 14.18
N GLU A 17 0.71 1.13 15.15
CA GLU A 17 -0.52 0.34 15.14
C GLU A 17 -1.70 1.31 15.03
N TRP A 18 -2.35 1.37 13.88
CA TRP A 18 -3.36 2.38 13.58
C TRP A 18 -4.76 1.77 13.57
N ALA A 19 -5.58 2.19 14.53
CA ALA A 19 -6.97 1.78 14.60
C ALA A 19 -7.78 2.36 13.43
N PRO A 20 -8.78 1.63 12.90
CA PRO A 20 -9.64 2.17 11.87
C PRO A 20 -10.49 3.33 12.42
N VAL A 21 -10.57 4.43 11.68
CA VAL A 21 -11.51 5.51 11.96
C VAL A 21 -12.86 5.15 11.34
N GLN A 22 -13.93 5.09 12.14
CA GLN A 22 -15.27 4.65 11.72
C GLN A 22 -16.28 5.80 11.85
N ASP A 23 -16.03 6.91 11.17
CA ASP A 23 -16.99 8.02 11.04
C ASP A 23 -17.93 7.80 9.85
N GLU A 24 -19.06 8.51 9.75
CA GLU A 24 -20.05 8.34 8.66
C GLU A 24 -19.41 8.46 7.27
N ASP A 25 -18.47 9.39 7.09
CA ASP A 25 -17.73 9.59 5.83
C ASP A 25 -16.71 8.48 5.52
N ASN A 26 -16.47 7.54 6.45
CA ASN A 26 -15.48 6.46 6.33
C ASN A 26 -16.04 5.05 6.59
N THR A 27 -17.36 4.92 6.78
CA THR A 27 -18.04 3.65 7.13
C THR A 27 -18.83 3.04 5.98
N GLY A 28 -19.04 3.78 4.88
CA GLY A 28 -19.66 3.25 3.66
C GLY A 28 -18.67 2.45 2.80
N ASN A 29 -19.12 1.33 2.22
CA ASN A 29 -18.39 0.72 1.13
C ASN A 29 -18.36 1.71 -0.04
N PRO A 30 -17.18 2.10 -0.56
CA PRO A 30 -17.09 3.02 -1.68
C PRO A 30 -17.78 2.42 -2.91
N TYR A 31 -18.40 3.26 -3.73
CA TYR A 31 -18.89 2.82 -5.03
C TYR A 31 -17.70 2.49 -5.94
N ILE A 32 -17.89 1.54 -6.86
CA ILE A 32 -16.87 1.24 -7.87
C ILE A 32 -16.58 2.53 -8.66
N GLY A 33 -15.32 2.95 -8.69
CA GLY A 33 -14.91 4.19 -9.35
C GLY A 33 -14.65 5.36 -8.41
N GLU A 34 -15.01 5.25 -7.13
CA GLU A 34 -14.75 6.31 -6.14
C GLU A 34 -13.33 6.19 -5.58
N PHE A 35 -12.42 6.95 -6.19
CA PHE A 35 -11.01 7.02 -5.80
C PHE A 35 -10.58 8.43 -5.38
N LEU A 36 -11.52 9.29 -5.02
CA LEU A 36 -11.23 10.67 -4.65
C LEU A 36 -10.26 10.70 -3.45
N GLY A 37 -9.18 11.46 -3.58
CA GLY A 37 -8.16 11.59 -2.53
C GLY A 37 -7.18 10.40 -2.42
N ILE A 38 -7.31 9.37 -3.26
CA ILE A 38 -6.36 8.25 -3.30
C ILE A 38 -5.36 8.49 -4.44
N PRO A 39 -4.05 8.63 -4.15
CA PRO A 39 -3.04 8.73 -5.19
C PRO A 39 -2.92 7.37 -5.90
N LEU A 40 -3.54 7.24 -7.09
CA LEU A 40 -3.48 6.02 -7.89
C LEU A 40 -2.56 6.19 -9.09
N SER A 41 -1.63 5.25 -9.25
CA SER A 41 -0.91 5.07 -10.52
C SER A 41 -1.88 4.65 -11.64
N ARG A 42 -1.47 4.80 -12.90
CA ARG A 42 -2.27 4.33 -14.06
C ARG A 42 -2.62 2.84 -13.95
N ALA A 43 -1.66 2.01 -13.53
CA ALA A 43 -1.88 0.58 -13.33
C ALA A 43 -2.86 0.31 -12.18
N GLY A 44 -2.74 1.06 -11.08
CA GLY A 44 -3.69 1.03 -9.97
C GLY A 44 -5.11 1.37 -10.42
N SER A 45 -5.28 2.47 -11.15
CA SER A 45 -6.59 2.87 -11.69
C SER A 45 -7.23 1.80 -12.59
N LEU A 46 -6.47 1.23 -13.52
CA LEU A 46 -6.96 0.15 -14.39
C LEU A 46 -7.36 -1.10 -13.59
N ARG A 47 -6.57 -1.47 -12.59
CA ARG A 47 -6.89 -2.61 -11.72
C ARG A 47 -8.16 -2.37 -10.92
N SER A 48 -8.34 -1.16 -10.40
CA SER A 48 -9.54 -0.81 -9.63
C SER A 48 -10.80 -0.76 -10.50
N GLN A 49 -10.70 -0.29 -11.74
CA GLN A 49 -11.82 -0.28 -12.70
C GLN A 49 -12.21 -1.69 -13.17
N ALA A 50 -11.27 -2.64 -13.19
CA ALA A 50 -11.53 -4.03 -13.55
C ALA A 50 -12.14 -4.86 -12.40
N TRP A 51 -12.43 -4.26 -11.25
CA TRP A 51 -13.00 -4.96 -10.09
C TRP A 51 -14.46 -5.36 -10.35
N ASN A 52 -14.86 -6.51 -9.81
CA ASN A 52 -16.23 -7.03 -9.90
C ASN A 52 -16.63 -7.69 -8.57
N ALA A 53 -17.80 -7.32 -8.04
CA ALA A 53 -18.31 -7.85 -6.77
C ALA A 53 -18.57 -9.36 -6.78
N SER A 54 -18.93 -9.94 -7.93
CA SER A 54 -19.17 -11.39 -8.09
C SER A 54 -17.93 -12.24 -7.80
N LEU A 55 -16.74 -11.65 -7.77
CA LEU A 55 -15.52 -12.34 -7.37
C LEU A 55 -15.60 -12.91 -5.94
N TYR A 56 -16.38 -12.29 -5.06
CA TYR A 56 -16.60 -12.77 -3.70
C TYR A 56 -17.63 -13.90 -3.59
N THR A 57 -18.38 -14.19 -4.67
CA THR A 57 -19.31 -15.32 -4.69
C THR A 57 -18.65 -16.62 -5.13
N LEU A 58 -17.38 -16.57 -5.57
CA LEU A 58 -16.64 -17.74 -6.03
C LEU A 58 -16.18 -18.60 -4.83
N PRO A 59 -16.54 -19.89 -4.75
CA PRO A 59 -16.09 -20.80 -3.69
C PRO A 59 -14.57 -20.91 -3.59
N GLU A 60 -13.88 -20.87 -4.73
CA GLU A 60 -12.42 -20.98 -4.81
C GLU A 60 -11.71 -19.78 -4.16
N TRP A 61 -12.41 -18.67 -3.96
CA TRP A 61 -11.82 -17.41 -3.50
C TRP A 61 -12.07 -17.13 -2.02
N GLN A 62 -12.78 -18.01 -1.32
CA GLN A 62 -13.16 -17.81 0.09
C GLN A 62 -11.96 -17.74 1.04
N CYS A 63 -10.84 -18.39 0.70
CA CYS A 63 -9.62 -18.40 1.51
C CYS A 63 -8.54 -17.41 1.02
N ARG A 64 -8.87 -16.54 0.04
CA ARG A 64 -7.91 -15.54 -0.42
C ARG A 64 -7.74 -14.44 0.62
N PRO A 65 -6.51 -14.02 0.93
CA PRO A 65 -6.31 -12.85 1.79
C PRO A 65 -6.96 -11.63 1.15
N HIS A 66 -7.49 -10.74 1.99
CA HIS A 66 -7.97 -9.46 1.50
C HIS A 66 -6.79 -8.65 0.97
N GLY A 67 -6.95 -8.04 -0.21
CA GLY A 67 -5.91 -7.17 -0.76
C GLY A 67 -5.76 -5.88 0.05
N ALA A 68 -4.54 -5.35 0.15
CA ALA A 68 -4.19 -4.15 0.92
C ALA A 68 -5.15 -2.96 0.74
N MET A 69 -5.52 -2.68 -0.50
CA MET A 69 -6.34 -1.52 -0.85
C MET A 69 -7.83 -1.71 -0.51
N TYR A 70 -8.30 -2.95 -0.37
CA TYR A 70 -9.65 -3.24 0.11
C TYR A 70 -9.68 -3.22 1.64
N ILE A 71 -8.70 -3.88 2.28
CA ILE A 71 -8.68 -4.06 3.73
C ILE A 71 -8.36 -2.75 4.49
N SER A 72 -7.76 -1.75 3.83
CA SER A 72 -7.53 -0.42 4.41
C SER A 72 -8.81 0.32 4.80
N ARG A 73 -9.96 -0.02 4.19
CA ARG A 73 -11.31 0.44 4.59
C ARG A 73 -12.04 -0.60 5.46
N GLY A 74 -11.40 -1.73 5.76
CA GLY A 74 -11.96 -2.78 6.58
C GLY A 74 -11.91 -2.44 8.08
N PRO A 75 -12.58 -3.24 8.93
CA PRO A 75 -12.66 -2.98 10.37
C PRO A 75 -11.38 -3.37 11.12
N SER A 76 -10.29 -3.72 10.43
CA SER A 76 -9.08 -4.27 11.04
C SER A 76 -8.03 -3.18 11.24
N GLN A 77 -7.33 -3.23 12.38
CA GLN A 77 -6.16 -2.39 12.66
C GLN A 77 -5.06 -2.67 11.62
N VAL A 78 -4.33 -1.62 11.23
CA VAL A 78 -3.13 -1.75 10.40
C VAL A 78 -1.88 -1.59 11.25
N ARG A 79 -0.93 -2.49 11.05
CA ARG A 79 0.44 -2.38 11.55
C ARG A 79 1.34 -1.87 10.43
N ILE A 80 2.09 -0.80 10.70
CA ILE A 80 3.07 -0.24 9.77
C ILE A 80 4.45 -0.25 10.39
N TRP A 81 5.47 -0.72 9.66
CA TRP A 81 6.86 -0.70 10.11
C TRP A 81 7.86 -0.46 8.97
N LYS A 82 9.10 -0.13 9.35
CA LYS A 82 10.22 0.16 8.46
C LYS A 82 11.09 -1.08 8.26
N GLU A 83 11.47 -1.37 7.03
CA GLU A 83 12.66 -2.18 6.72
C GLU A 83 13.85 -1.23 6.60
N VAL A 84 14.88 -1.45 7.42
CA VAL A 84 16.08 -0.61 7.46
C VAL A 84 17.27 -1.45 7.02
N ASP A 85 18.02 -0.97 6.04
CA ASP A 85 19.25 -1.65 5.62
C ASP A 85 20.30 -1.57 6.74
N PRO A 86 20.89 -2.70 7.17
CA PRO A 86 21.74 -2.73 8.37
C PRO A 86 23.09 -2.02 8.17
N VAL A 87 23.49 -1.73 6.92
CA VAL A 87 24.80 -1.14 6.58
C VAL A 87 24.68 0.38 6.44
N SER A 88 23.80 0.83 5.54
CA SER A 88 23.55 2.25 5.23
C SER A 88 22.66 2.93 6.28
N ARG A 89 21.83 2.14 6.99
CA ARG A 89 20.77 2.62 7.89
C ARG A 89 19.66 3.42 7.20
N GLU A 90 19.56 3.32 5.87
CA GLU A 90 18.47 3.90 5.12
C GLU A 90 17.20 3.04 5.24
N ILE A 91 16.03 3.69 5.16
CA ILE A 91 14.75 3.00 5.06
C ILE A 91 14.62 2.50 3.62
N VAL A 92 14.62 1.18 3.44
CA VAL A 92 14.56 0.54 2.11
C VAL A 92 13.15 0.06 1.76
N ALA A 93 12.28 -0.09 2.74
CA ALA A 93 10.87 -0.40 2.53
C ALA A 93 9.99 0.07 3.70
N TRP A 94 8.73 0.30 3.40
CA TRP A 94 7.65 0.28 4.39
C TRP A 94 6.82 -0.98 4.23
N HIS A 95 6.32 -1.49 5.33
CA HIS A 95 5.42 -2.65 5.34
C HIS A 95 4.09 -2.25 5.97
N ALA A 96 3.00 -2.78 5.42
CA ALA A 96 1.67 -2.64 6.01
C ALA A 96 0.95 -3.99 6.06
N GLU A 97 0.47 -4.34 7.25
CA GLU A 97 -0.22 -5.59 7.52
C GLU A 97 -1.54 -5.35 8.26
N TRP A 98 -2.58 -6.10 7.88
CA TRP A 98 -3.88 -6.13 8.55
C TRP A 98 -4.19 -7.57 8.97
N LEU A 99 -5.04 -7.73 9.99
CA LEU A 99 -5.44 -9.03 10.58
C LEU A 99 -5.82 -10.15 9.58
N ARG A 100 -6.36 -9.80 8.40
CA ARG A 100 -6.80 -10.75 7.35
C ARG A 100 -6.15 -10.48 5.98
N SER A 101 -5.03 -9.78 6.00
CA SER A 101 -4.17 -9.56 4.85
C SER A 101 -2.85 -10.29 5.06
N VAL A 102 -2.06 -10.38 4.01
CA VAL A 102 -0.63 -10.67 4.12
C VAL A 102 0.15 -9.37 4.25
N ASP A 103 1.45 -9.46 4.54
CA ASP A 103 2.40 -8.35 4.44
C ASP A 103 2.39 -7.74 3.04
N ASN A 104 2.40 -6.41 2.98
CA ASN A 104 2.49 -5.63 1.76
C ASN A 104 3.72 -4.72 1.82
N PRO A 105 4.80 -5.08 1.11
CA PRO A 105 6.00 -4.27 1.07
C PRO A 105 5.90 -3.16 0.02
N TYR A 106 6.37 -1.97 0.40
CA TYR A 106 6.49 -0.77 -0.42
C TYR A 106 7.97 -0.38 -0.50
N TYR A 107 8.66 -0.89 -1.50
CA TYR A 107 10.12 -0.76 -1.64
C TYR A 107 10.52 0.62 -2.16
N MET A 108 11.52 1.21 -1.51
CA MET A 108 11.99 2.57 -1.77
C MET A 108 13.42 2.63 -2.32
N ASP A 109 14.14 1.51 -2.31
CA ASP A 109 15.55 1.38 -2.68
C ASP A 109 15.81 1.23 -4.18
N GLY A 110 14.79 1.41 -5.02
CA GLY A 110 14.91 1.28 -6.46
C GLY A 110 15.21 -0.15 -6.93
N ARG A 111 14.98 -1.18 -6.11
CA ARG A 111 15.22 -2.58 -6.48
C ARG A 111 14.46 -2.97 -7.76
N SER A 112 15.07 -3.86 -8.54
CA SER A 112 14.48 -4.31 -9.80
C SER A 112 13.19 -5.07 -9.57
N ARG A 113 12.20 -4.85 -10.44
CA ARG A 113 10.97 -5.65 -10.44
C ARG A 113 11.27 -7.14 -10.61
N PRO A 114 10.48 -8.04 -9.97
CA PRO A 114 10.61 -9.46 -10.19
C PRO A 114 10.49 -9.83 -11.67
N SER A 115 11.15 -10.91 -12.08
CA SER A 115 11.00 -11.47 -13.41
C SER A 115 9.54 -11.80 -13.71
N THR A 116 9.15 -11.72 -14.98
CA THR A 116 7.83 -12.18 -15.45
C THR A 116 7.56 -13.67 -15.18
N LEU A 117 8.60 -14.45 -14.91
CA LEU A 117 8.51 -15.88 -14.56
C LEU A 117 8.60 -16.12 -13.05
N ALA A 118 8.75 -15.08 -12.23
CA ALA A 118 8.78 -15.22 -10.78
C ALA A 118 7.40 -15.64 -10.26
N ALA A 119 7.38 -16.40 -9.16
CA ALA A 119 6.14 -16.77 -8.51
C ALA A 119 5.39 -15.51 -8.03
N HIS A 120 4.13 -15.38 -8.40
CA HIS A 120 3.27 -14.32 -7.90
C HIS A 120 2.84 -14.64 -6.47
N THR A 121 3.06 -13.71 -5.54
CA THR A 121 2.63 -13.82 -4.14
C THR A 121 1.37 -13.01 -3.90
N TRP A 122 0.65 -13.30 -2.82
CA TRP A 122 -0.51 -12.49 -2.41
C TRP A 122 -0.13 -11.05 -2.01
N GLY A 123 1.07 -10.86 -1.44
CA GLY A 123 1.60 -9.55 -1.05
C GLY A 123 2.12 -8.73 -2.24
N GLY A 124 2.26 -9.38 -3.40
CA GLY A 124 2.67 -8.71 -4.63
C GLY A 124 4.06 -8.09 -4.55
N PHE A 125 4.25 -7.04 -5.33
CA PHE A 125 5.46 -6.23 -5.36
C PHE A 125 5.07 -4.77 -5.65
N SER A 126 5.48 -3.87 -4.77
CA SER A 126 5.23 -2.43 -4.91
C SER A 126 6.52 -1.65 -4.73
N THR A 127 6.68 -0.61 -5.53
CA THR A 127 7.70 0.43 -5.34
C THR A 127 7.00 1.69 -4.83
N ALA A 128 7.65 2.43 -3.95
CA ALA A 128 7.14 3.67 -3.39
C ALA A 128 8.17 4.79 -3.53
N GLU A 129 7.67 6.01 -3.70
CA GLU A 129 8.46 7.23 -3.79
C GLU A 129 7.73 8.33 -3.05
N TRP A 130 8.47 9.20 -2.35
CA TRP A 130 7.87 10.36 -1.72
C TRP A 130 7.47 11.39 -2.78
N VAL A 131 6.20 11.79 -2.77
CA VAL A 131 5.65 12.90 -3.56
C VAL A 131 5.19 13.99 -2.59
N GLY A 132 6.08 14.93 -2.30
CA GLY A 132 5.83 15.97 -1.29
C GLY A 132 5.84 15.37 0.12
N ASP A 133 4.69 15.40 0.79
CA ASP A 133 4.43 14.83 2.12
C ASP A 133 3.70 13.47 2.07
N ALA A 134 3.43 12.93 0.88
CA ALA A 134 2.80 11.63 0.67
C ALA A 134 3.80 10.58 0.17
N LEU A 135 3.61 9.32 0.58
CA LEU A 135 4.38 8.16 0.10
C LEU A 135 3.51 7.25 -0.78
#